data_AF-A0A960ZE41-F1
#
_entry.id   AF-A0A960ZE41-F1
#
_cell.length_a   1.000
_cell.length_b   1.000
_cell.length_c   1.000
_cell.angle_alpha   90.00
_cell.angle_beta   90.00
_cell.angle_gamma   90.00
#
_symmetry.space_group_name_H-M   'P 1'
#
loop_
_entity.id
_entity.type
_entity.pdbx_description
1 polymer ?
#
loop_
_entity_poly.entity_id
_entity_poly.type
_entity_poly.pdbx_seq_one_letter_code
_entity_poly.pdbx_strand_id
1 'polypeptide(L)'
;MKTSVYGFPKMGPNRELKKTMEKYWSGEITGSDLRSEYNTVNRMRLETCKNAGIDIISSGDFSGYDFMLDLSIMFGVIPDRFKNIADPLKLYYAMARGTDDAIACEMTKWFDTNYHYIVPELTGTFSLAKNAQEDAYTFAKSILGNNPNPVFVGPFTYISLSKIIGNETVKADESPQFESLVKSLAKVYNQLLKNLEKAGVTHIQLDEPSLVLEQS
;
A
#
# COMPACT_ATOMS: atom_id res chain seq x y z
N MET A 1 5.19 -17.53 -24.97
CA MET A 1 4.29 -17.20 -23.86
C MET A 1 5.09 -16.38 -22.85
N LYS A 2 4.54 -15.28 -22.31
CA LYS A 2 5.20 -14.51 -21.25
C LYS A 2 4.72 -15.01 -19.88
N THR A 3 5.59 -14.90 -18.88
CA THR A 3 5.35 -15.23 -17.48
C THR A 3 5.25 -13.95 -16.64
N SER A 4 4.44 -13.98 -15.60
CA SER A 4 4.28 -12.86 -14.67
C SER A 4 4.00 -13.36 -13.26
N VAL A 5 4.31 -12.52 -12.28
CA VAL A 5 3.93 -12.71 -10.88
C VAL A 5 2.98 -11.59 -10.47
N TYR A 6 1.87 -11.95 -9.83
CA TYR A 6 0.90 -11.00 -9.29
C TYR A 6 1.49 -10.17 -8.14
N GLY A 7 2.22 -10.83 -7.25
CA GLY A 7 2.93 -10.24 -6.12
C GLY A 7 3.78 -11.31 -5.44
N PHE A 8 4.58 -10.91 -4.45
CA PHE A 8 5.52 -11.83 -3.79
C PHE A 8 5.44 -11.74 -2.25
N PRO A 9 5.55 -12.84 -1.48
CA PRO A 9 5.58 -12.77 -0.01
C PRO A 9 6.63 -11.79 0.53
N LYS A 10 6.22 -10.92 1.47
CA LYS A 10 7.08 -9.82 1.96
C LYS A 10 7.95 -10.17 3.17
N MET A 11 7.64 -11.24 3.91
CA MET A 11 8.25 -11.50 5.22
C MET A 11 9.72 -11.95 5.19
N GLY A 12 10.22 -12.38 4.03
CA GLY A 12 11.50 -13.07 3.90
C GLY A 12 11.42 -14.56 4.33
N PRO A 13 12.40 -15.38 3.91
CA PRO A 13 12.37 -16.83 4.10
C PRO A 13 12.36 -17.25 5.58
N ASN A 14 12.95 -16.45 6.49
CA ASN A 14 13.02 -16.74 7.92
C ASN A 14 12.27 -15.70 8.77
N ARG A 15 11.29 -15.00 8.17
CA ARG A 15 10.51 -13.92 8.78
C ARG A 15 11.40 -12.78 9.28
N GLU A 16 12.40 -12.42 8.49
CA GLU A 16 13.35 -11.32 8.74
C GLU A 16 12.59 -10.02 9.03
N LEU A 17 11.59 -9.68 8.21
CA LEU A 17 10.80 -8.46 8.42
C LEU A 17 10.03 -8.48 9.74
N LYS A 18 9.43 -9.60 10.11
CA LYS A 18 8.71 -9.72 11.39
C LYS A 18 9.63 -9.34 12.56
N LYS A 19 10.82 -9.96 12.60
CA LYS A 19 11.80 -9.75 13.68
C LYS A 19 12.28 -8.29 13.71
N THR A 20 12.57 -7.70 12.55
CA THR A 20 13.09 -6.34 12.46
C THR A 20 12.02 -5.31 12.80
N MET A 21 10.78 -5.50 12.36
CA MET A 21 9.65 -4.65 12.77
C MET A 21 9.43 -4.72 14.29
N GLU A 22 9.45 -5.91 14.88
CA GLU A 22 9.30 -6.08 16.34
C GLU A 22 10.39 -5.34 17.12
N LYS A 23 11.65 -5.40 16.66
CA LYS A 23 12.77 -4.62 17.23
C LYS A 23 12.62 -3.11 17.07
N TYR A 24 12.09 -2.66 15.93
CA TYR A 24 11.84 -1.24 15.72
C TYR A 24 10.76 -0.75 16.70
N TRP A 25 9.70 -1.54 16.87
CA TRP A 25 8.60 -1.20 17.77
C TRP A 25 8.99 -1.23 19.25
N SER A 26 9.95 -2.07 19.65
CA SER A 26 10.53 -2.07 21.00
C SER A 26 11.58 -0.97 21.22
N GLY A 27 11.94 -0.21 20.17
CA GLY A 27 12.96 0.84 20.22
C GLY A 27 14.40 0.33 20.21
N GLU A 28 14.63 -0.95 19.92
CA GLU A 28 15.97 -1.56 19.87
C GLU A 28 16.76 -1.14 18.62
N ILE A 29 16.08 -0.75 17.54
CA ILE A 29 16.71 -0.30 16.29
C ILE A 29 16.08 1.02 15.81
N THR A 30 16.80 1.74 14.96
CA THR A 30 16.31 2.97 14.37
C THR A 30 15.40 2.71 13.16
N GLY A 31 14.65 3.73 12.73
CA GLY A 31 13.90 3.66 11.48
C GLY A 31 14.78 3.51 10.25
N SER A 32 16.06 3.91 10.33
CA SER A 32 17.03 3.69 9.25
C SER A 32 17.38 2.21 9.12
N ASP A 33 17.61 1.53 10.24
CA ASP A 33 17.90 0.10 10.28
C ASP A 33 16.73 -0.71 9.69
N LEU A 34 15.50 -0.36 10.08
CA LEU A 34 14.30 -0.99 9.53
C LEU A 34 14.19 -0.81 8.01
N ARG A 35 14.40 0.42 7.50
CA ARG A 35 14.37 0.69 6.06
C ARG A 35 15.48 -0.03 5.29
N SER A 36 16.66 -0.20 5.91
CA SER A 36 17.73 -1.00 5.34
C SER A 36 17.29 -2.45 5.14
N GLU A 37 16.65 -3.05 6.16
CA GLU A 37 16.14 -4.41 6.07
C GLU A 37 15.02 -4.55 5.01
N TYR A 38 14.14 -3.54 4.89
CA TYR A 38 13.14 -3.50 3.81
C TYR A 38 13.78 -3.60 2.44
N ASN A 39 14.85 -2.83 2.20
CA ASN A 39 15.56 -2.86 0.94
C ASN A 39 16.25 -4.20 0.71
N THR A 40 16.84 -4.80 1.75
CA THR A 40 17.46 -6.13 1.68
C THR A 40 16.45 -7.20 1.29
N VAL A 41 15.32 -7.29 1.99
CA VAL A 41 14.28 -8.28 1.70
C VAL A 41 13.64 -8.01 0.34
N ASN A 42 13.36 -6.75 -0.01
CA ASN A 42 12.76 -6.42 -1.30
C ASN A 42 13.69 -6.75 -2.48
N ARG A 43 14.99 -6.44 -2.36
CA ARG A 43 16.00 -6.84 -3.35
C ARG A 43 16.01 -8.36 -3.55
N MET A 44 16.01 -9.13 -2.47
CA MET A 44 15.99 -10.59 -2.53
C MET A 44 14.75 -11.11 -3.28
N ARG A 45 13.56 -10.53 -3.03
CA ARG A 45 12.32 -10.88 -3.76
C ARG A 45 12.46 -10.65 -5.26
N LEU A 46 12.99 -9.49 -5.65
CA LEU A 46 13.20 -9.11 -7.05
C LEU A 46 14.24 -9.99 -7.75
N GLU A 47 15.39 -10.24 -7.10
CA GLU A 47 16.44 -11.11 -7.62
C GLU A 47 15.95 -12.55 -7.76
N THR A 48 15.11 -13.03 -6.84
CA THR A 48 14.48 -14.35 -6.95
C THR A 48 13.63 -14.46 -8.21
N CYS A 49 12.74 -13.50 -8.47
CA CYS A 49 11.93 -13.49 -9.70
C CYS A 49 12.79 -13.39 -10.96
N LYS A 50 13.84 -12.56 -10.94
CA LYS A 50 14.79 -12.42 -12.05
C LYS A 50 15.52 -13.73 -12.35
N ASN A 51 16.05 -14.39 -11.32
CA ASN A 51 16.79 -15.63 -11.46
C ASN A 51 15.89 -16.80 -11.89
N ALA A 52 14.60 -16.75 -11.56
CA ALA A 52 13.60 -17.68 -12.05
C ALA A 52 13.18 -17.44 -13.51
N GLY A 53 13.67 -16.38 -14.15
CA GLY A 53 13.37 -16.07 -15.56
C GLY A 53 11.97 -15.50 -15.80
N ILE A 54 11.37 -14.84 -14.79
CA ILE A 54 10.04 -14.23 -14.93
C ILE A 54 10.12 -13.00 -15.86
N ASP A 55 9.25 -12.94 -16.87
CA ASP A 55 9.25 -11.87 -17.88
C ASP A 55 8.74 -10.53 -17.34
N ILE A 56 7.67 -10.57 -16.53
CA ILE A 56 6.99 -9.40 -15.97
C ILE A 56 7.01 -9.49 -14.45
N ILE A 57 7.91 -8.73 -13.83
CA ILE A 57 8.13 -8.72 -12.38
C ILE A 57 7.42 -7.51 -11.77
N SER A 58 6.66 -7.74 -10.70
CA SER A 58 5.94 -6.70 -9.97
C SER A 58 6.89 -5.74 -9.25
N SER A 59 6.46 -4.49 -9.13
CA SER A 59 6.99 -3.50 -8.19
C SER A 59 5.83 -2.84 -7.46
N GLY A 60 6.07 -2.29 -6.28
CA GLY A 60 5.00 -1.65 -5.49
C GLY A 60 4.16 -2.61 -4.64
N ASP A 61 4.33 -3.93 -4.78
CA ASP A 61 3.69 -4.96 -3.96
C ASP A 61 4.43 -5.24 -2.63
N PHE A 62 5.59 -4.63 -2.41
CA PHE A 62 6.27 -4.66 -1.11
C PHE A 62 5.62 -3.69 -0.13
N SER A 63 5.41 -4.13 1.11
CA SER A 63 4.75 -3.33 2.13
C SER A 63 5.39 -3.55 3.49
N GLY A 64 5.50 -2.46 4.27
CA GLY A 64 6.01 -2.50 5.64
C GLY A 64 4.99 -3.02 6.67
N TYR A 65 3.72 -3.14 6.31
CA TYR A 65 2.68 -3.71 7.16
C TYR A 65 1.49 -4.16 6.33
N ASP A 66 0.84 -3.23 5.63
CA ASP A 66 -0.34 -3.48 4.81
C ASP A 66 -0.43 -2.57 3.58
N PHE A 67 -0.87 -3.11 2.44
CA PHE A 67 -0.90 -2.37 1.17
C PHE A 67 -2.06 -1.36 1.10
N MET A 68 -3.18 -1.58 1.81
CA MET A 68 -4.25 -0.57 1.91
C MET A 68 -3.80 0.60 2.79
N LEU A 69 -3.05 0.31 3.86
CA LEU A 69 -2.38 1.33 4.66
C LEU A 69 -1.33 2.11 3.85
N ASP A 70 -0.54 1.43 3.02
CA ASP A 70 0.44 2.10 2.14
C ASP A 70 -0.24 3.11 1.23
N LEU A 71 -1.37 2.75 0.63
CA LEU A 71 -2.18 3.65 -0.19
C LEU A 71 -2.82 4.78 0.64
N SER A 72 -3.27 4.50 1.86
CA SER A 72 -3.83 5.53 2.74
C SER A 72 -2.81 6.64 3.02
N ILE A 73 -1.57 6.27 3.32
CA ILE A 73 -0.47 7.21 3.52
C ILE A 73 -0.12 7.93 2.21
N MET A 74 -0.07 7.21 1.09
CA MET A 74 0.21 7.76 -0.23
C MET A 74 -0.80 8.84 -0.64
N PHE A 75 -2.09 8.62 -0.32
CA PHE A 75 -3.20 9.50 -0.67
C PHE A 75 -3.59 10.51 0.41
N GLY A 76 -2.82 10.59 1.51
CA GLY A 76 -3.08 11.51 2.61
C GLY A 76 -4.34 11.19 3.42
N VAL A 77 -4.83 9.95 3.35
CA VAL A 77 -5.97 9.45 4.13
C VAL A 77 -5.48 9.11 5.54
N ILE A 78 -5.36 10.14 6.37
CA ILE A 78 -4.83 10.06 7.73
C ILE A 78 -5.94 10.49 8.71
N PRO A 79 -6.37 9.61 9.63
CA PRO A 79 -7.34 9.97 10.67
C PRO A 79 -6.87 11.13 11.54
N ASP A 80 -7.80 11.97 11.97
CA ASP A 80 -7.52 13.20 12.74
C ASP A 80 -6.66 12.93 13.98
N ARG A 81 -6.91 11.81 14.67
CA ARG A 81 -6.17 11.39 15.86
C ARG A 81 -4.67 11.14 15.63
N PHE A 82 -4.23 11.02 14.38
CA PHE A 82 -2.83 10.81 14.03
C PHE A 82 -2.19 11.99 13.27
N LYS A 83 -2.96 13.02 12.90
CA LYS A 83 -2.49 14.13 12.04
C LYS A 83 -1.28 14.90 12.57
N ASN A 84 -1.07 14.89 13.89
CA ASN A 84 0.03 15.63 14.54
C ASN A 84 1.34 14.83 14.59
N ILE A 85 1.38 13.59 14.09
CA ILE A 85 2.60 12.78 14.07
C ILE A 85 3.42 13.14 12.84
N ALA A 86 4.48 13.92 13.04
CA ALA A 86 5.30 14.44 11.96
C ALA A 86 6.23 13.40 11.30
N ASP A 87 6.73 12.42 12.07
CA ASP A 87 7.59 11.37 11.52
C ASP A 87 6.76 10.37 10.69
N PRO A 88 7.02 10.22 9.37
CA PRO A 88 6.19 9.39 8.51
C PRO A 88 6.16 7.91 8.89
N LEU A 89 7.27 7.38 9.44
CA LEU A 89 7.35 5.97 9.82
C LEU A 89 6.61 5.74 11.14
N LYS A 90 6.73 6.65 12.10
CA LYS A 90 5.93 6.62 13.34
C LYS A 90 4.45 6.77 13.02
N LEU A 91 4.07 7.68 12.11
CA LEU A 91 2.68 7.84 11.67
C LEU A 91 2.13 6.55 11.06
N TYR A 92 2.89 5.93 10.14
CA TYR A 92 2.53 4.66 9.51
C TYR A 92 2.20 3.59 10.56
N TYR A 93 3.06 3.42 11.56
CA TYR A 93 2.82 2.43 12.62
C TYR A 93 1.81 2.84 13.68
N ALA A 94 1.64 4.13 13.93
CA ALA A 94 0.57 4.63 14.79
C ALA A 94 -0.80 4.29 14.20
N MET A 95 -0.98 4.44 12.89
CA MET A 95 -2.20 4.00 12.21
C MET A 95 -2.38 2.48 12.28
N ALA A 96 -1.31 1.71 12.05
CA ALA A 96 -1.37 0.25 12.04
C ALA A 96 -1.62 -0.39 13.42
N ARG A 97 -1.09 0.21 14.49
CA ARG A 97 -0.96 -0.42 15.82
C ARG A 97 -1.40 0.45 16.99
N GLY A 98 -1.76 1.70 16.74
CA GLY A 98 -2.09 2.67 17.77
C GLY A 98 -0.87 3.26 18.45
N THR A 99 -1.14 4.16 19.39
CA THR A 99 -0.20 4.74 20.34
C THR A 99 -0.81 4.67 21.74
N ASP A 100 -0.12 5.21 22.75
CA ASP A 100 -0.68 5.33 24.10
C ASP A 100 -1.91 6.26 24.15
N ASP A 101 -1.97 7.24 23.24
CA ASP A 101 -3.00 8.29 23.21
C ASP A 101 -4.09 8.06 22.14
N ALA A 102 -3.90 7.12 21.21
CA ALA A 102 -4.79 6.94 20.07
C ALA A 102 -4.94 5.47 19.67
N ILE A 103 -6.19 5.04 19.50
CA ILE A 103 -6.52 3.69 19.03
C ILE A 103 -6.08 3.48 17.58
N ALA A 104 -5.58 2.29 17.27
CA ALA A 104 -5.23 1.87 15.90
C ALA A 104 -6.42 2.01 14.93
N CYS A 105 -6.14 2.08 13.64
CA CYS A 105 -7.16 1.88 12.62
C CYS A 105 -7.70 0.44 12.69
N GLU A 106 -8.95 0.27 12.28
CA GLU A 106 -9.57 -1.05 12.20
C GLU A 106 -8.83 -1.95 11.21
N MET A 107 -8.71 -3.24 11.55
CA MET A 107 -8.29 -4.28 10.63
C MET A 107 -9.43 -5.27 10.39
N THR A 108 -9.60 -5.70 9.15
CA THR A 108 -10.59 -6.72 8.78
C THR A 108 -10.03 -7.63 7.70
N LYS A 109 -10.73 -8.74 7.42
CA LYS A 109 -10.28 -9.74 6.45
C LYS A 109 -10.22 -9.16 5.04
N TRP A 110 -9.16 -9.49 4.33
CA TRP A 110 -9.04 -9.26 2.90
C TRP A 110 -9.80 -10.36 2.16
N PHE A 111 -11.04 -10.05 1.77
CA PHE A 111 -11.97 -10.97 1.12
C PHE A 111 -12.10 -12.29 1.90
N ASP A 112 -12.08 -13.43 1.22
CA ASP A 112 -12.17 -14.78 1.79
C ASP A 112 -10.80 -15.35 2.22
N THR A 113 -9.75 -14.53 2.24
CA THR A 113 -8.40 -14.95 2.65
C THR A 113 -8.20 -14.89 4.17
N ASN A 114 -7.05 -15.40 4.63
CA ASN A 114 -6.59 -15.23 6.02
C ASN A 114 -5.77 -13.94 6.24
N TYR A 115 -5.54 -13.16 5.19
CA TYR A 115 -4.88 -11.87 5.31
C TYR A 115 -5.86 -10.83 5.87
N HIS A 116 -5.36 -9.88 6.66
CA HIS A 116 -6.16 -8.76 7.17
C HIS A 116 -5.52 -7.46 6.69
N TYR A 117 -6.34 -6.53 6.23
CA TYR A 117 -5.92 -5.21 5.78
C TYR A 117 -6.37 -4.14 6.77
N ILE A 118 -5.74 -2.96 6.71
CA ILE A 118 -6.15 -1.79 7.50
C ILE A 118 -7.22 -1.03 6.74
N VAL A 119 -8.40 -0.88 7.35
CA VAL A 119 -9.56 -0.20 6.76
C VAL A 119 -9.28 1.31 6.67
N PRO A 120 -9.29 1.91 5.47
CA PRO A 120 -9.12 3.35 5.35
C PRO A 120 -10.32 4.13 5.92
N GLU A 121 -10.02 5.23 6.60
CA GLU A 121 -10.99 6.13 7.22
C GLU A 121 -11.12 7.42 6.39
N LEU A 122 -12.16 7.51 5.57
CA LEU A 122 -12.35 8.59 4.61
C LEU A 122 -13.01 9.80 5.25
N THR A 123 -12.43 10.98 5.04
CA THR A 123 -13.00 12.29 5.41
C THR A 123 -13.34 13.16 4.19
N GLY A 124 -13.18 12.61 2.97
CA GLY A 124 -13.61 13.23 1.71
C GLY A 124 -12.53 13.97 0.92
N THR A 125 -11.31 14.10 1.44
CA THR A 125 -10.18 14.71 0.71
C THR A 125 -9.09 13.69 0.41
N PHE A 126 -8.51 13.80 -0.79
CA PHE A 126 -7.40 12.97 -1.26
C PHE A 126 -6.33 13.86 -1.86
N SER A 127 -5.06 13.55 -1.61
CA SER A 127 -3.93 14.23 -2.23
C SER A 127 -2.78 13.25 -2.43
N LEU A 128 -1.98 13.41 -3.48
CA LEU A 128 -0.78 12.60 -3.64
C LEU A 128 0.31 13.15 -2.70
N ALA A 129 0.31 12.72 -1.45
CA ALA A 129 1.21 13.21 -0.40
C ALA A 129 2.66 12.74 -0.62
N LYS A 130 2.82 11.50 -1.11
CA LYS A 130 4.11 10.92 -1.49
C LYS A 130 3.91 10.03 -2.71
N ASN A 131 4.89 9.96 -3.62
CA ASN A 131 4.83 9.04 -4.75
C ASN A 131 5.58 7.72 -4.47
N ALA A 132 5.07 6.93 -3.52
CA ALA A 132 5.72 5.68 -3.10
C ALA A 132 5.84 4.64 -4.23
N GLN A 133 4.92 4.67 -5.22
CA GLN A 133 4.98 3.76 -6.37
C GLN A 133 6.11 4.11 -7.34
N GLU A 134 6.41 5.39 -7.53
CA GLU A 134 7.58 5.82 -8.33
C GLU A 134 8.90 5.43 -7.65
N ASP A 135 8.98 5.59 -6.31
CA ASP A 135 10.12 5.11 -5.51
C ASP A 135 10.31 3.60 -5.68
N ALA A 136 9.24 2.82 -5.55
CA ALA A 136 9.26 1.36 -5.66
C ALA A 136 9.65 0.89 -7.08
N TYR A 137 9.11 1.56 -8.11
CA TYR A 137 9.46 1.31 -9.50
C TYR A 137 10.95 1.58 -9.76
N THR A 138 11.46 2.74 -9.31
CA THR A 138 12.86 3.13 -9.51
C THR A 138 13.80 2.16 -8.80
N PHE A 139 13.47 1.78 -7.55
CA PHE A 139 14.19 0.76 -6.81
C PHE A 139 14.22 -0.55 -7.59
N ALA A 140 13.07 -1.09 -8.00
CA ALA A 140 13.01 -2.36 -8.71
C ALA A 140 13.76 -2.32 -10.04
N LYS A 141 13.63 -1.24 -10.82
CA LYS A 141 14.34 -1.05 -12.09
C LYS A 141 15.85 -1.10 -11.91
N SER A 142 16.37 -0.52 -10.82
CA SER A 142 17.81 -0.56 -10.52
C SER A 142 18.35 -1.97 -10.23
N ILE A 143 17.51 -2.88 -9.74
CA ILE A 143 17.88 -4.28 -9.46
C ILE A 143 17.74 -5.14 -10.71
N LEU A 144 16.62 -4.96 -11.41
CA LEU A 144 16.23 -5.85 -12.49
C LEU A 144 16.95 -5.51 -13.80
N GLY A 145 17.20 -4.22 -14.06
CA GLY A 145 17.76 -3.73 -15.32
C GLY A 145 16.75 -3.68 -16.48
N ASN A 146 15.48 -4.03 -16.23
CA ASN A 146 14.37 -3.96 -17.17
C ASN A 146 13.23 -3.09 -16.59
N ASN A 147 12.07 -3.05 -17.27
CA ASN A 147 10.92 -2.26 -16.86
C ASN A 147 9.99 -3.11 -15.95
N PRO A 148 10.06 -2.99 -14.61
CA PRO A 148 9.11 -3.68 -13.73
C PRO A 148 7.70 -3.15 -13.93
N ASN A 149 6.71 -3.94 -13.54
CA ASN A 149 5.29 -3.60 -13.61
C ASN A 149 4.82 -3.09 -12.24
N PRO A 150 4.53 -1.79 -12.05
CA PRO A 150 3.90 -1.30 -10.83
C PRO A 150 2.54 -1.97 -10.60
N VAL A 151 2.32 -2.45 -9.38
CA VAL A 151 1.10 -3.13 -8.93
C VAL A 151 0.57 -2.45 -7.68
N PHE A 152 -0.70 -2.06 -7.69
CA PHE A 152 -1.38 -1.51 -6.53
C PHE A 152 -2.91 -1.60 -6.68
N VAL A 153 -3.63 -1.52 -5.56
CA VAL A 153 -5.10 -1.55 -5.55
C VAL A 153 -5.65 -0.36 -6.33
N GLY A 154 -6.69 -0.59 -7.12
CA GLY A 154 -7.36 0.44 -7.89
C GLY A 154 -8.33 1.29 -7.05
N PRO A 155 -8.74 2.46 -7.59
CA PRO A 155 -9.57 3.41 -6.84
C PRO A 155 -10.96 2.86 -6.48
N PHE A 156 -11.54 1.94 -7.26
CA PHE A 156 -12.85 1.39 -6.95
C PHE A 156 -12.78 0.52 -5.71
N THR A 157 -11.92 -0.50 -5.70
CA THR A 157 -11.71 -1.42 -4.57
C THR A 157 -11.24 -0.68 -3.34
N TYR A 158 -10.32 0.29 -3.51
CA TYR A 158 -9.84 1.07 -2.37
C TYR A 158 -10.99 1.77 -1.65
N ILE A 159 -11.88 2.44 -2.40
CA ILE A 159 -13.05 3.09 -1.81
C ILE A 159 -14.05 2.07 -1.29
N SER A 160 -14.38 1.00 -2.02
CA SER A 160 -15.33 -0.03 -1.57
C SER A 160 -14.95 -0.64 -0.23
N LEU A 161 -13.65 -0.82 0.02
CA LEU A 161 -13.11 -1.42 1.24
C LEU A 161 -12.83 -0.40 2.35
N SER A 162 -13.30 0.85 2.19
CA SER A 162 -13.12 1.93 3.16
C SER A 162 -14.39 2.21 3.98
N LYS A 163 -14.23 2.99 5.05
CA LYS A 163 -15.34 3.57 5.82
C LYS A 163 -15.32 5.08 5.72
N ILE A 164 -16.49 5.70 5.67
CA ILE A 164 -16.64 7.16 5.72
C ILE A 164 -16.83 7.56 7.18
N ILE A 165 -15.99 8.47 7.66
CA ILE A 165 -16.04 8.99 9.03
C ILE A 165 -16.84 10.30 9.03
N GLY A 166 -17.89 10.34 9.85
CA GLY A 166 -18.74 11.51 10.08
C GLY A 166 -19.45 11.40 11.42
N ASN A 167 -20.67 11.94 11.52
CA ASN A 167 -21.51 11.75 12.72
C ASN A 167 -21.80 10.26 12.99
N GLU A 168 -21.96 9.50 11.91
CA GLU A 168 -22.02 8.04 11.95
C GLU A 168 -20.96 7.49 10.99
N THR A 169 -20.37 6.36 11.37
CA THR A 169 -19.43 5.64 10.51
C THR A 169 -20.20 4.65 9.64
N VAL A 170 -20.07 4.79 8.33
CA VAL A 170 -20.74 3.92 7.34
C VAL A 170 -19.70 3.30 6.40
N LYS A 171 -20.00 2.13 5.85
CA LYS A 171 -19.17 1.61 4.76
C LYS A 171 -19.32 2.49 3.53
N ALA A 172 -18.23 2.68 2.80
CA ALA A 172 -18.22 3.60 1.68
C ALA A 172 -19.04 3.09 0.49
N ASP A 173 -19.08 1.77 0.24
CA ASP A 173 -19.88 1.12 -0.82
C ASP A 173 -21.39 1.19 -0.57
N GLU A 174 -21.82 1.28 0.69
CA GLU A 174 -23.22 1.48 1.09
C GLU A 174 -23.65 2.96 1.09
N SER A 175 -22.75 3.89 0.75
CA SER A 175 -22.99 5.32 0.84
C SER A 175 -23.41 5.97 -0.49
N PRO A 176 -24.34 6.94 -0.50
CA PRO A 176 -24.60 7.75 -1.70
C PRO A 176 -23.38 8.58 -2.16
N GLN A 177 -22.34 8.71 -1.33
CA GLN A 177 -21.09 9.39 -1.68
C GLN A 177 -20.10 8.47 -2.41
N PHE A 178 -20.38 7.17 -2.55
CA PHE A 178 -19.46 6.19 -3.13
C PHE A 178 -18.89 6.64 -4.49
N GLU A 179 -19.78 6.94 -5.44
CA GLU A 179 -19.39 7.32 -6.80
C GLU A 179 -18.54 8.60 -6.82
N SER A 180 -18.88 9.59 -6.00
CA SER A 180 -18.15 10.86 -5.95
C SER A 180 -16.77 10.69 -5.32
N LEU A 181 -16.64 9.82 -4.31
CA LEU A 181 -15.36 9.45 -3.70
C LEU A 181 -14.44 8.70 -4.67
N VAL A 182 -14.98 7.72 -5.40
CA VAL A 182 -14.24 7.00 -6.46
C VAL A 182 -13.73 7.97 -7.51
N LYS A 183 -14.59 8.88 -8.00
CA LYS A 183 -14.20 9.91 -8.98
C LYS A 183 -13.16 10.90 -8.42
N SER A 184 -13.27 11.26 -7.14
CA SER A 184 -12.32 12.14 -6.48
C SER A 184 -10.93 11.49 -6.39
N LEU A 185 -10.88 10.24 -5.93
CA LEU A 185 -9.65 9.47 -5.84
C LEU A 185 -9.05 9.20 -7.22
N ALA A 186 -9.86 8.87 -8.23
CA ALA A 186 -9.41 8.66 -9.61
C ALA A 186 -8.66 9.89 -10.19
N LYS A 187 -9.01 11.12 -9.77
CA LYS A 187 -8.24 12.32 -10.16
C LYS A 187 -6.83 12.32 -9.58
N VAL A 188 -6.66 11.82 -8.35
CA VAL A 188 -5.34 11.67 -7.72
C VAL A 188 -4.55 10.54 -8.39
N TYR A 189 -5.21 9.43 -8.74
CA TYR A 189 -4.60 8.37 -9.55
C TYR A 189 -4.10 8.90 -10.90
N ASN A 190 -4.85 9.77 -11.59
CA ASN A 190 -4.38 10.37 -12.84
C ASN A 190 -3.06 11.15 -12.67
N GLN A 191 -2.86 11.81 -11.51
CA GLN A 191 -1.57 12.46 -11.21
C GLN A 191 -0.46 11.42 -10.99
N LEU A 192 -0.75 10.36 -10.22
CA LEU A 192 0.17 9.24 -10.00
C LEU A 192 0.60 8.59 -11.32
N LEU A 193 -0.36 8.26 -12.20
CA LEU A 193 -0.11 7.61 -13.48
C LEU A 193 0.75 8.48 -14.41
N LYS A 194 0.50 9.79 -14.46
CA LYS A 194 1.35 10.73 -15.21
C LYS A 194 2.79 10.77 -14.69
N ASN A 195 2.99 10.62 -13.38
CA ASN A 195 4.34 10.56 -12.81
C ASN A 195 5.03 9.24 -13.18
N LEU A 196 4.32 8.11 -13.11
CA LEU A 196 4.84 6.81 -13.52
C LEU A 196 5.19 6.78 -15.02
N GLU A 197 4.33 7.32 -15.87
CA GLU A 197 4.60 7.47 -17.31
C GLU A 197 5.88 8.28 -17.56
N LYS A 198 6.06 9.42 -16.86
CA LYS A 198 7.29 10.23 -16.94
C LYS A 198 8.54 9.47 -16.46
N ALA A 199 8.41 8.56 -15.50
CA ALA A 199 9.48 7.66 -15.05
C ALA A 199 9.77 6.51 -16.06
N GLY A 200 9.02 6.45 -17.16
CA GLY A 200 9.18 5.45 -18.23
C GLY A 200 8.47 4.13 -17.96
N VAL A 201 7.51 4.11 -17.02
CA VAL A 201 6.60 2.97 -16.86
C VAL A 201 5.77 2.82 -18.12
N THR A 202 5.66 1.59 -18.63
CA THR A 202 4.91 1.30 -19.87
C THR A 202 3.62 0.52 -19.63
N HIS A 203 3.55 -0.20 -18.52
CA HIS A 203 2.41 -1.01 -18.12
C HIS A 203 2.26 -0.90 -16.61
N ILE A 204 1.03 -1.02 -16.13
CA ILE A 204 0.68 -1.06 -14.72
C ILE A 204 -0.32 -2.18 -14.50
N GLN A 205 -0.45 -2.61 -13.26
CA GLN A 205 -1.56 -3.45 -12.80
C GLN A 205 -2.33 -2.69 -11.73
N LEU A 206 -3.62 -2.48 -11.97
CA LEU A 206 -4.55 -1.98 -10.97
C LEU A 206 -5.40 -3.14 -10.48
N ASP A 207 -5.29 -3.45 -9.20
CA ASP A 207 -6.04 -4.56 -8.62
C ASP A 207 -7.44 -4.08 -8.25
N GLU A 208 -8.45 -4.63 -8.91
CA GLU A 208 -9.86 -4.33 -8.66
C GLU A 208 -10.67 -5.57 -8.20
N PRO A 209 -10.26 -6.28 -7.13
CA PRO A 209 -10.93 -7.49 -6.68
C PRO A 209 -12.35 -7.24 -6.14
N SER A 210 -12.72 -6.02 -5.74
CA SER A 210 -14.12 -5.76 -5.35
C SER A 210 -15.10 -5.98 -6.51
N LEU A 211 -14.64 -6.01 -7.76
CA LEU A 211 -15.48 -6.30 -8.94
C LEU A 211 -15.94 -7.76 -9.01
N VAL A 212 -15.35 -8.69 -8.24
CA VAL A 212 -15.81 -10.08 -8.17
C VAL A 212 -16.88 -10.31 -7.10
N LEU A 213 -17.18 -9.28 -6.29
CA LEU A 213 -18.26 -9.31 -5.32
C LEU A 213 -19.61 -9.06 -6.00
N GLU A 214 -20.68 -9.52 -5.37
CA GLU A 214 -22.03 -9.08 -5.72
C GLU A 214 -22.13 -7.57 -5.54
N GLN A 215 -22.49 -6.87 -6.62
CA GLN A 215 -22.71 -5.43 -6.60
C GLN A 215 -24.17 -5.17 -6.22
N SER A 216 -24.39 -4.32 -5.22
CA SER A 216 -25.71 -3.89 -4.75
C SER A 216 -26.38 -2.90 -5.70
#